data_AF-A0A2K0TN00-F1
#
_entry.id   AF-A0A2K0TN00-F1
#
_cell.length_a   1.000
_cell.length_b   1.000
_cell.length_c   1.000
_cell.angle_alpha   90.00
_cell.angle_beta   90.00
_cell.angle_gamma   90.00
#
_symmetry.space_group_name_H-M   'P 1'
#
loop_
_entity.id
_entity.type
_entity.pdbx_description
1 polymer ?
#
loop_
_entity_poly.entity_id
_entity_poly.type
_entity_poly.pdbx_seq_one_letter_code
_entity_poly.pdbx_strand_id
1 'polypeptide(L)'
;MSSTVSQCSSEKDRGALPEMDGKPRASFLSLPTEIHLQISEMLIYPDALSLKYTSRYFHSFVDTGIDLKVEWLVERRRLHLECPNSKRCDLGTDLRFCRGSVP
;
A
#
# COMPACT_ATOMS: atom_id res chain seq x y z
N MET A 1 -1.34 -41.94 35.13
CA MET A 1 -2.23 -40.87 34.62
C MET A 1 -1.85 -40.64 33.17
N SER A 2 -2.42 -41.47 32.28
CA SER A 2 -2.23 -41.38 30.84
C SER A 2 -3.20 -40.36 30.25
N SER A 3 -2.70 -39.47 29.39
CA SER A 3 -3.42 -38.78 28.31
C SER A 3 -2.38 -38.01 27.50
N THR A 4 -1.75 -38.66 26.53
CA THR A 4 -2.06 -38.59 25.08
C THR A 4 -1.66 -37.25 24.47
N VAL A 5 -0.45 -37.26 23.90
CA VAL A 5 0.03 -36.32 22.89
C VAL A 5 -0.94 -36.36 21.70
N SER A 6 -1.60 -35.24 21.43
CA SER A 6 -2.40 -35.08 20.22
C SER A 6 -1.45 -34.75 19.06
N GLN A 7 -1.07 -35.79 18.31
CA GLN A 7 -0.45 -35.62 17.00
C GLN A 7 -1.47 -35.01 16.05
N CYS A 8 -1.18 -33.82 15.54
CA CYS A 8 -1.90 -33.26 14.40
C CYS A 8 -1.37 -33.97 13.14
N SER A 9 -2.25 -34.76 12.53
CA SER A 9 -1.99 -35.56 11.33
C SER A 9 -1.60 -34.71 10.14
N SER A 10 -0.64 -35.22 9.37
CA SER A 10 -0.18 -34.63 8.11
C SER A 10 -1.27 -34.73 7.05
N GLU A 11 -1.97 -33.62 6.77
CA GLU A 11 -2.74 -33.46 5.53
C GLU A 11 -1.77 -33.03 4.42
N LYS A 12 -1.17 -34.06 3.85
CA LYS A 12 -0.41 -34.03 2.60
C LYS A 12 -1.40 -33.95 1.45
N ASP A 13 -1.85 -32.73 1.15
CA ASP A 13 -2.46 -32.43 -0.14
C ASP A 13 -2.00 -31.07 -0.65
N ARG A 14 -0.69 -30.98 -0.93
CA ARG A 14 -0.15 -29.89 -1.75
C ARG A 14 -0.50 -30.24 -3.18
N GLY A 15 -1.71 -29.83 -3.59
CA GLY A 15 -2.07 -29.78 -5.00
C GLY A 15 -0.92 -29.13 -5.77
N ALA A 16 -0.38 -29.89 -6.72
CA ALA A 16 0.69 -29.44 -7.58
C ALA A 16 0.21 -28.19 -8.31
N LEU A 17 0.75 -27.02 -7.92
CA LEU A 17 0.59 -25.80 -8.68
C LEU A 17 1.14 -26.09 -10.09
N PRO A 18 0.39 -25.77 -11.16
CA PRO A 18 0.86 -26.02 -12.50
C PRO A 18 2.21 -25.32 -12.68
N GLU A 19 3.20 -26.09 -13.14
CA GLU A 19 4.52 -25.62 -13.56
C GLU A 19 4.32 -24.43 -14.49
N MET A 20 4.54 -23.23 -13.93
CA MET A 20 4.43 -21.99 -14.69
C MET A 20 5.62 -21.96 -15.64
N ASP A 21 5.33 -22.06 -16.94
CA ASP A 21 6.23 -21.81 -18.06
C ASP A 21 7.29 -20.77 -17.65
N GLY A 22 8.57 -21.13 -17.71
CA GLY A 22 9.72 -20.45 -17.07
C GLY A 22 10.03 -19.03 -17.58
N LYS A 23 9.05 -18.34 -18.15
CA LYS A 23 9.09 -16.92 -18.46
C LYS A 23 8.98 -16.13 -17.15
N PRO A 24 9.89 -15.18 -16.89
CA PRO A 24 9.75 -14.27 -15.76
C PRO A 24 8.37 -13.63 -15.80
N ARG A 25 7.62 -13.75 -14.70
CA ARG A 25 6.36 -13.03 -14.57
C ARG A 25 6.65 -11.54 -14.68
N ALA A 26 5.89 -10.85 -15.51
CA ALA A 26 5.99 -9.39 -15.61
C ALA A 26 5.85 -8.80 -14.21
N SER A 27 6.86 -8.05 -13.78
CA SER A 27 6.89 -7.37 -12.49
C SER A 27 6.58 -5.91 -12.71
N PHE A 28 5.99 -5.25 -11.72
CA PHE A 28 5.82 -3.79 -11.77
C PHE A 28 7.16 -3.09 -12.05
N LEU A 29 8.23 -3.52 -11.39
CA LEU A 29 9.59 -2.99 -11.57
C LEU A 29 10.20 -3.27 -12.95
N SER A 30 9.58 -4.12 -13.78
CA SER A 30 10.04 -4.36 -15.16
C SER A 30 9.53 -3.32 -16.15
N LEU A 31 8.65 -2.40 -15.72
CA LEU A 31 8.21 -1.29 -16.53
C LEU A 31 9.31 -0.21 -16.66
N PRO A 32 9.33 0.56 -17.76
CA PRO A 32 10.20 1.73 -17.88
C PRO A 32 9.91 2.79 -16.82
N THR A 33 10.92 3.58 -16.46
CA THR A 33 10.79 4.67 -15.47
C THR A 33 9.74 5.69 -15.86
N GLU A 34 9.57 5.99 -17.15
CA GLU A 34 8.55 6.91 -17.66
C GLU A 34 7.15 6.45 -17.29
N ILE A 35 6.91 5.14 -17.28
CA ILE A 35 5.62 4.56 -16.87
C ILE A 35 5.47 4.65 -15.35
N HIS A 36 6.53 4.40 -14.58
CA HIS A 36 6.49 4.60 -13.13
C HIS A 36 6.17 6.05 -12.73
N LEU A 37 6.75 7.03 -13.44
CA LEU A 37 6.51 8.45 -13.22
C LEU A 37 5.04 8.80 -13.51
N GLN A 38 4.52 8.41 -14.68
CA GLN A 38 3.11 8.63 -15.02
C GLN A 38 2.16 7.97 -14.00
N ILE A 39 2.47 6.75 -13.55
CA ILE A 39 1.68 6.09 -12.52
C ILE A 39 1.71 6.90 -11.22
N SER A 40 2.88 7.38 -10.79
CA SER A 40 2.99 8.15 -9.55
C SER A 40 2.20 9.46 -9.57
N GLU A 41 2.03 10.09 -10.73
CA GLU A 41 1.24 11.31 -10.90
C GLU A 41 -0.27 11.07 -10.82
N MET A 42 -0.74 9.84 -11.05
CA MET A 42 -2.16 9.48 -11.03
C MET A 42 -2.66 9.01 -9.65
N LEU A 43 -1.77 8.85 -8.66
CA LEU A 43 -2.13 8.27 -7.37
C LEU A 43 -2.65 9.33 -6.40
N ILE A 44 -3.74 9.01 -5.70
CA ILE A 44 -4.19 9.78 -4.55
C ILE A 44 -3.22 9.62 -3.37
N TYR A 45 -3.24 10.57 -2.43
CA TYR A 45 -2.28 10.62 -1.32
C TYR A 45 -2.02 9.28 -0.60
N PRO A 46 -3.02 8.52 -0.10
CA PRO A 46 -2.75 7.26 0.59
C PRO A 46 -2.02 6.22 -0.27
N ASP A 47 -2.31 6.19 -1.58
CA ASP A 47 -1.74 5.23 -2.51
C ASP A 47 -0.33 5.65 -2.95
N ALA A 48 -0.13 6.94 -3.24
CA ALA A 48 1.18 7.53 -3.52
C ALA A 48 2.13 7.32 -2.33
N LEU A 49 1.64 7.58 -1.11
CA LEU A 49 2.38 7.33 0.12
C LEU A 49 2.77 5.85 0.26
N SER A 50 1.84 4.95 -0.03
CA SER A 50 2.11 3.51 0.00
C SER A 50 3.20 3.14 -1.00
N LEU A 51 3.10 3.61 -2.25
CA LEU A 51 4.10 3.38 -3.30
C LEU A 51 5.49 3.89 -2.89
N LYS A 52 5.56 5.13 -2.39
CA LYS A 52 6.80 5.79 -1.93
C LYS A 52 7.57 4.94 -0.92
N TYR A 53 6.86 4.27 0.00
CA TYR A 53 7.48 3.47 1.06
C TYR A 53 7.68 1.99 0.72
N THR A 54 7.35 1.54 -0.51
CA THR A 54 7.63 0.16 -0.93
C THR A 54 9.10 -0.11 -1.25
N SER A 55 9.84 0.88 -1.77
CA SER A 55 11.24 0.72 -2.15
C SER A 55 11.98 2.06 -2.17
N ARG A 56 13.32 2.02 -2.06
CA ARG A 56 14.16 3.23 -2.21
C ARG A 56 14.03 3.89 -3.57
N TYR A 57 13.75 3.11 -4.62
CA TYR A 57 13.55 3.62 -5.98
C TYR A 57 12.33 4.54 -6.04
N PHE A 58 11.15 4.08 -5.59
CA PHE A 58 9.96 4.93 -5.56
C PHE A 58 10.10 6.09 -4.57
N HIS A 59 10.78 5.86 -3.44
CA HIS A 59 11.01 6.91 -2.46
C HIS A 59 11.78 8.12 -3.02
N SER A 60 12.56 7.96 -4.09
CA SER A 60 13.36 9.06 -4.65
C SER A 60 12.56 10.01 -5.53
N PHE A 61 11.37 9.63 -6.02
CA PHE A 61 10.60 10.46 -6.96
C PHE A 61 9.10 10.57 -6.68
N VAL A 62 8.50 9.65 -5.91
CA VAL A 62 7.07 9.74 -5.61
C VAL A 62 6.80 10.91 -4.66
N ASP A 63 6.03 11.88 -5.15
CA ASP A 63 5.65 13.05 -4.38
C ASP A 63 4.43 12.75 -3.49
N THR A 64 4.52 13.17 -2.23
CA THR A 64 3.46 13.10 -1.21
C THR A 64 3.25 14.46 -0.55
N GLY A 65 3.52 15.52 -1.33
CA GLY A 65 3.45 16.91 -0.92
C GLY A 65 2.08 17.35 -0.42
N ILE A 66 2.04 18.58 0.09
CA ILE A 66 0.85 19.13 0.76
C ILE A 66 -0.37 19.21 -0.17
N ASP A 67 -0.15 19.53 -1.45
CA ASP A 67 -1.22 19.72 -2.43
C ASP A 67 -2.01 18.43 -2.64
N LEU A 68 -1.31 17.29 -2.77
CA LEU A 68 -1.94 15.98 -2.92
C LEU A 68 -2.76 15.59 -1.68
N LYS A 69 -2.30 15.95 -0.48
CA LYS A 69 -3.04 15.71 0.77
C LYS A 69 -4.30 16.57 0.85
N VAL A 70 -4.20 17.85 0.43
CA VAL A 70 -5.34 18.77 0.39
C VAL A 70 -6.38 18.27 -0.59
N GLU A 71 -5.99 17.95 -1.82
CA GLU A 71 -6.88 17.42 -2.85
C GLU A 71 -7.62 16.17 -2.36
N TRP A 72 -6.89 15.23 -1.76
CA TRP A 72 -7.47 14.03 -1.17
C TRP A 72 -8.50 14.34 -0.07
N LEU A 73 -8.22 15.28 0.85
CA LEU A 73 -9.19 15.68 1.89
C LEU A 73 -10.42 16.35 1.31
N VAL A 74 -10.24 17.21 0.29
CA VAL A 74 -11.34 17.89 -0.40
C VAL A 74 -12.27 16.87 -1.03
N GLU A 75 -11.74 15.89 -1.76
CA GLU A 75 -12.56 14.86 -2.42
C GLU A 75 -13.28 13.97 -1.42
N ARG A 76 -12.61 13.57 -0.32
CA ARG A 76 -13.30 12.83 0.77
C ARG A 76 -14.47 13.61 1.34
N ARG A 77 -14.32 14.92 1.57
CA ARG A 77 -15.40 15.77 2.08
C ARG A 77 -16.54 15.91 1.07
N ARG A 78 -16.21 16.05 -0.23
CA ARG A 78 -17.20 16.08 -1.32
C ARG A 78 -18.04 14.82 -1.37
N LEU A 79 -17.42 13.67 -1.08
CA LEU A 79 -18.07 12.37 -1.02
C LEU A 79 -18.71 12.05 0.34
N HIS A 80 -18.72 12.99 1.29
CA HIS A 80 -19.22 12.80 2.66
C HIS A 80 -18.58 11.61 3.40
N LEU A 81 -17.33 11.30 3.07
CA LEU A 81 -16.54 10.29 3.78
C LEU A 81 -15.94 10.89 5.05
N GLU A 82 -15.67 10.05 6.05
CA GLU A 82 -14.98 10.50 7.26
C GLU A 82 -13.60 11.06 6.91
N CYS A 83 -13.33 12.30 7.35
CA CYS A 83 -11.99 12.88 7.28
C CYS A 83 -11.19 12.41 8.50
N PRO A 84 -9.88 12.11 8.36
CA PRO A 84 -9.01 11.72 9.47
C PRO A 84 -9.06 12.70 10.64
N ASN A 85 -9.34 13.97 10.35
CA ASN A 85 -9.56 15.02 11.33
C ASN A 85 -10.91 15.71 11.07
N SER A 86 -11.85 15.55 12.00
CA SER A 86 -13.20 16.12 11.91
C SER A 86 -13.28 17.56 12.42
N LYS A 87 -12.26 18.05 13.14
CA LYS A 87 -12.30 19.34 13.86
C LYS A 87 -11.25 20.35 13.39
N ARG A 88 -10.14 19.90 12.78
CA ARG A 88 -9.07 20.73 12.22
C ARG A 88 -8.62 20.15 10.88
N CYS A 89 -8.12 20.97 9.96
CA CYS A 89 -7.54 20.45 8.71
C CYS A 89 -6.02 20.26 8.87
N ASP A 90 -5.60 19.61 9.95
CA ASP A 90 -4.19 19.33 10.18
C ASP A 90 -3.77 18.11 9.36
N LEU A 91 -3.05 18.35 8.26
CA LEU A 91 -2.68 17.33 7.28
C LEU A 91 -1.59 16.37 7.81
N GLY A 92 -0.90 16.75 8.91
CA GLY A 92 0.12 15.95 9.57
C GLY A 92 1.32 15.61 8.67
N THR A 93 2.32 14.97 9.25
CA THR A 93 3.41 14.36 8.47
C THR A 93 3.00 12.98 7.98
N ASP A 94 3.62 12.52 6.90
CA ASP A 94 3.48 11.16 6.35
C ASP A 94 3.66 10.11 7.45
N LEU A 95 4.66 10.29 8.30
CA LEU A 95 4.94 9.42 9.44
C LEU A 95 3.76 9.37 10.44
N ARG A 96 3.12 10.50 10.73
CA ARG A 96 1.94 10.52 11.63
C ARG A 96 0.75 9.83 10.99
N PHE A 97 0.57 10.01 9.68
CA PHE A 97 -0.49 9.33 8.93
C PHE A 97 -0.31 7.81 8.95
N CYS A 98 0.88 7.30 8.63
CA CYS A 98 1.19 5.87 8.68
C CYS A 98 0.99 5.26 10.08
N ARG A 99 1.18 6.05 11.14
CA ARG A 99 1.01 5.61 12.54
C ARG A 99 -0.44 5.71 13.04
N GLY A 100 -1.41 6.10 12.20
CA GLY A 100 -2.78 6.35 12.63
C GLY A 100 -2.87 7.44 13.71
N SER A 101 -1.85 8.32 13.81
CA SER A 101 -1.72 9.35 14.84
C SER A 101 -2.13 10.74 14.32
N VAL A 102 -2.89 10.76 13.22
CA VAL A 102 -3.59 11.94 12.71
C VAL A 102 -4.95 11.96 13.41
N PRO A 103 -5.18 12.93 14.31
CA PRO A 103 -6.36 13.01 15.18
C PRO A 103 -7.61 13.49 14.45
#